data_AF-A0AAE9EEM9-F1
#
_entry.id   AF-A0AAE9EEM9-F1
#
_cell.length_a   1.000
_cell.length_b   1.000
_cell.length_c   1.000
_cell.angle_alpha   90.00
_cell.angle_beta   90.00
_cell.angle_gamma   90.00
#
_symmetry.space_group_name_H-M   'P 1'
#
loop_
_entity.id
_entity.type
_entity.pdbx_description
1 polymer ?
#
loop_
_entity_poly.entity_id
_entity_poly.type
_entity_poly.pdbx_seq_one_letter_code
_entity_poly.pdbx_strand_id
1 'polypeptide(L)'
;MYYDSKSRVIKCSDMWIVCDEDHIMTSWTADCPNGLSFMPNFYGYWNDLRSDSSLRYFIIDKSDYQKMEKFWKTCDSHEQRAHFTKKLMSNVTVFMHTMRYESQIYVRSIPAAPACTNLENRIFTEEVLEIIPIVLRQQGTPIPDNHEFEQVLDLFGINKQLITIVEDPGHDSGRTEMREHGGYNKILSPDCTVILDPYQAVLYVFQALVPGVNWKTEKCPLHENCLKMLKIQILEVLKEMTEVRENSILNGEPQFSLNLTDLKPKNEPEEQKELIKNAQKMKENAERRLAEVKERKKAKKEKKLKK
;
A
#
# COMPACT_ATOMS: atom_id res chain seq x y z
N MET A 1 -23.48 29.63 -11.00
CA MET A 1 -22.62 29.27 -12.15
C MET A 1 -21.61 28.28 -11.64
N TYR A 2 -21.72 27.01 -12.03
CA TYR A 2 -20.66 26.03 -11.76
C TYR A 2 -19.48 26.39 -12.64
N TYR A 3 -18.30 26.58 -12.04
CA TYR A 3 -17.07 26.75 -12.81
C TYR A 3 -16.75 25.41 -13.45
N ASP A 4 -16.78 25.35 -14.78
CA ASP A 4 -16.27 24.23 -15.58
C ASP A 4 -14.73 24.22 -15.50
N SER A 5 -14.21 24.01 -14.29
CA SER A 5 -12.79 23.89 -14.01
C SER A 5 -12.51 22.43 -13.69
N LYS A 6 -11.59 21.80 -14.42
CA LYS A 6 -11.13 20.45 -14.12
C LYS A 6 -10.01 20.48 -13.09
N SER A 7 -9.99 19.49 -12.20
CA SER A 7 -8.84 19.22 -11.32
C SER A 7 -7.59 18.99 -12.17
N ARG A 8 -6.44 19.44 -11.68
CA ARG A 8 -5.16 19.12 -12.33
C ARG A 8 -4.86 17.65 -12.11
N VAL A 9 -4.49 16.92 -13.17
CA VAL A 9 -4.09 15.51 -13.09
C VAL A 9 -2.61 15.37 -13.45
N ILE A 10 -1.84 14.63 -12.65
CA ILE A 10 -0.43 14.30 -12.92
C ILE A 10 -0.29 12.78 -12.98
N LYS A 11 0.18 12.28 -14.13
CA LYS A 11 0.35 10.84 -14.36
C LYS A 11 1.73 10.36 -13.94
N CYS A 12 1.84 9.11 -13.48
CA CYS A 12 3.14 8.52 -13.14
C CYS A 12 4.08 8.46 -14.35
N SER A 13 3.53 8.32 -15.57
CA SER A 13 4.31 8.34 -16.82
C SER A 13 5.07 9.65 -17.05
N ASP A 14 4.63 10.72 -16.40
CA ASP A 14 5.22 12.06 -16.52
C ASP A 14 6.21 12.33 -15.38
N MET A 15 6.46 11.35 -14.49
CA MET A 15 7.31 11.50 -13.31
C MET A 15 8.60 10.71 -13.44
N TRP A 16 9.64 11.21 -12.78
CA TRP A 16 10.84 10.44 -12.46
C TRP A 16 10.71 9.91 -11.02
N ILE A 17 10.41 8.62 -10.88
CA ILE A 17 10.14 7.99 -9.59
C ILE A 17 11.40 7.24 -9.11
N VAL A 18 11.79 7.49 -7.87
CA VAL A 18 12.87 6.77 -7.16
C VAL A 18 12.28 6.16 -5.89
N CYS A 19 12.48 4.88 -5.67
CA CYS A 19 11.97 4.16 -4.51
C CYS A 19 13.04 3.30 -3.84
N ASP A 20 12.91 3.08 -2.53
CA ASP A 20 13.64 2.05 -1.80
C ASP A 20 12.97 0.68 -2.05
N GLU A 21 13.71 -0.28 -2.61
CA GLU A 21 13.22 -1.63 -2.91
C GLU A 21 12.63 -2.32 -1.67
N ASP A 22 13.17 -2.07 -0.48
CA ASP A 22 12.70 -2.69 0.76
C ASP A 22 11.41 -2.02 1.31
N HIS A 23 11.07 -0.80 0.86
CA HIS A 23 9.99 0.03 1.41
C HIS A 23 9.24 0.80 0.31
N ILE A 24 8.94 0.13 -0.80
CA ILE A 24 8.47 0.74 -2.05
C ILE A 24 7.20 1.61 -1.93
N MET A 25 6.33 1.34 -0.94
CA MET A 25 5.09 2.10 -0.71
C MET A 25 5.28 3.36 0.15
N THR A 26 6.35 3.41 0.96
CA THR A 26 6.51 4.42 2.03
C THR A 26 7.82 5.19 1.94
N SER A 27 8.72 4.77 1.06
CA SER A 27 10.02 5.39 0.83
C SER A 27 10.23 5.56 -0.66
N TRP A 28 9.58 6.58 -1.22
CA TRP A 28 9.74 7.00 -2.61
C TRP A 28 9.70 8.51 -2.75
N THR A 29 10.28 9.01 -3.85
CA THR A 29 10.18 10.38 -4.31
C THR A 29 9.82 10.40 -5.78
N ALA A 30 8.98 11.33 -6.21
CA ALA A 30 8.59 11.48 -7.61
C ALA A 30 8.83 12.92 -8.08
N ASP A 31 9.76 13.12 -9.00
CA ASP A 31 10.08 14.43 -9.58
C ASP A 31 9.34 14.64 -10.90
N CYS A 32 8.70 15.80 -11.05
CA CYS A 32 7.96 16.18 -12.24
C CYS A 32 8.77 17.15 -13.12
N PRO A 33 8.61 17.11 -14.46
CA PRO A 33 9.26 18.03 -15.39
C PRO A 33 9.01 19.51 -15.11
N ASN A 34 7.87 19.83 -14.49
CA ASN A 34 7.51 21.20 -14.12
C ASN A 34 8.14 21.67 -12.79
N GLY A 35 9.05 20.88 -12.20
CA GLY A 35 9.77 21.20 -10.97
C GLY A 35 9.03 20.85 -9.67
N LEU A 36 7.84 20.26 -9.73
CA LEU A 36 7.20 19.68 -8.55
C LEU A 36 7.91 18.38 -8.15
N SER A 37 8.00 18.12 -6.84
CA SER A 37 8.47 16.84 -6.32
C SER A 37 7.53 16.37 -5.22
N PHE A 38 7.15 15.10 -5.27
CA PHE A 38 6.24 14.46 -4.33
C PHE A 38 6.96 13.40 -3.50
N MET A 39 6.46 13.18 -2.29
CA MET A 39 6.89 12.09 -1.42
C MET A 39 5.77 11.71 -0.44
N PRO A 40 5.80 10.51 0.15
CA PRO A 40 4.95 10.16 1.28
C PRO A 40 5.16 11.12 2.44
N ASN A 41 4.10 11.41 3.18
CA ASN A 41 4.20 12.15 4.44
C ASN A 41 5.20 11.48 5.41
N PHE A 42 5.30 10.15 5.42
CA PHE A 42 6.24 9.39 6.26
C PHE A 42 7.66 9.26 5.70
N TYR A 43 8.02 9.97 4.63
CA TYR A 43 9.32 9.79 3.97
C TYR A 43 10.48 9.93 4.96
N GLY A 44 11.24 8.85 5.14
CA GLY A 44 12.37 8.76 6.06
C GLY A 44 12.04 8.33 7.51
N TYR A 45 10.77 8.15 7.89
CA TYR A 45 10.33 7.83 9.27
C TYR A 45 9.46 6.57 9.38
N TRP A 46 9.22 5.88 8.27
CA TRP A 46 8.30 4.74 8.25
C TRP A 46 8.61 3.67 9.32
N ASN A 47 9.88 3.36 9.55
CA ASN A 47 10.26 2.33 10.54
C ASN A 47 9.80 2.65 11.96
N ASP A 48 9.73 3.93 12.32
CA ASP A 48 9.32 4.39 13.65
C ASP A 48 7.80 4.50 13.77
N LEU A 49 7.10 4.65 12.64
CA LEU A 49 5.70 5.06 12.58
C LEU A 49 4.76 3.95 12.09
N ARG A 50 5.28 2.90 11.44
CA ARG A 50 4.46 1.86 10.77
C ARG A 50 3.54 1.05 11.66
N SER A 51 3.82 0.97 12.96
CA SER A 51 2.99 0.24 13.92
C SER A 51 1.87 1.10 14.51
N ASP A 52 1.81 2.37 14.13
CA ASP A 52 0.89 3.32 14.71
C ASP A 52 -0.36 3.49 13.83
N SER A 53 -1.45 2.86 14.26
CA SER A 53 -2.74 2.91 13.57
C SER A 53 -3.43 4.28 13.61
N SER A 54 -2.92 5.23 14.41
CA SER A 54 -3.44 6.60 14.47
C SER A 54 -2.93 7.51 13.34
N LEU A 55 -2.00 7.01 12.53
CA LEU A 55 -1.43 7.77 11.43
C LEU A 55 -2.18 7.51 10.13
N ARG A 56 -2.12 8.50 9.23
CA ARG A 56 -2.72 8.40 7.91
C ARG A 56 -1.69 8.66 6.82
N TYR A 57 -1.74 7.86 5.77
CA TYR A 57 -0.91 8.02 4.59
C TYR A 57 -1.49 9.07 3.65
N PHE A 58 -0.64 10.01 3.23
CA PHE A 58 -0.96 11.00 2.20
C PHE A 58 0.31 11.51 1.51
N ILE A 59 0.15 12.16 0.36
CA ILE A 59 1.26 12.76 -0.40
C ILE A 59 1.49 14.19 0.09
N ILE A 60 2.77 14.55 0.24
CA ILE A 60 3.22 15.93 0.44
C ILE A 60 4.17 16.33 -0.70
N ASP A 61 4.31 17.63 -0.92
CA ASP A 61 5.30 18.14 -1.86
C ASP A 61 6.62 18.58 -1.18
N LYS A 62 7.57 18.98 -2.02
CA LYS A 62 8.88 19.48 -1.56
C LYS A 62 8.78 20.72 -0.67
N SER A 63 7.82 21.62 -0.92
CA SER A 63 7.63 22.82 -0.10
C SER A 63 7.14 22.44 1.30
N ASP A 64 6.18 21.53 1.36
CA ASP A 64 5.67 20.96 2.60
C ASP A 64 6.78 20.30 3.42
N TYR A 65 7.58 19.45 2.77
CA TYR A 65 8.73 18.82 3.41
C TYR A 65 9.74 19.85 3.94
N GLN A 66 10.02 20.93 3.19
CA GLN A 66 10.89 22.02 3.66
C GLN A 66 10.32 22.77 4.87
N LYS A 67 8.99 22.98 4.94
CA LYS A 67 8.33 23.56 6.12
C LYS A 67 8.49 22.64 7.33
N MET A 68 8.29 21.33 7.14
CA MET A 68 8.50 20.32 8.18
C MET A 68 9.96 20.29 8.66
N GLU A 69 10.92 20.34 7.74
CA GLU A 69 12.34 20.35 8.07
C GLU A 69 12.74 21.57 8.91
N LYS A 70 12.20 22.75 8.59
CA LYS A 70 12.41 23.95 9.40
C LYS A 70 11.90 23.76 10.83
N PHE A 71 10.72 23.16 11.00
CA PHE A 71 10.18 22.83 12.32
C PHE A 71 11.02 21.79 13.06
N TRP A 72 11.46 20.73 12.38
CA TRP A 72 12.29 19.71 13.02
C TRP A 72 13.62 20.25 13.53
N LYS A 73 14.18 21.27 12.87
CA LYS A 73 15.39 21.97 13.32
C LYS A 73 15.17 22.77 14.61
N THR A 74 13.94 23.06 15.01
CA THR A 74 13.61 23.73 16.28
C THR A 74 13.30 22.76 17.41
N CYS A 75 13.37 21.44 17.17
CA CYS A 75 13.18 20.45 18.22
C CYS A 75 14.49 20.21 18.97
N ASP A 76 14.43 20.22 20.30
CA ASP A 76 15.56 20.03 21.21
C ASP A 76 15.92 18.55 21.41
N SER A 77 14.99 17.62 21.09
CA SER A 77 15.22 16.18 21.21
C SER A 77 14.55 15.35 20.11
N HIS A 78 15.03 14.12 19.95
CA HIS A 78 14.44 13.13 19.04
C HIS A 78 13.00 12.77 19.43
N GLU A 79 12.71 12.62 20.71
CA GLU A 79 11.36 12.31 21.22
C GLU A 79 10.39 13.46 20.92
N GLN A 80 10.82 14.71 21.09
CA GLN A 80 10.00 15.88 20.78
C GLN A 80 9.68 15.93 19.29
N ARG A 81 10.69 15.69 18.44
CA ARG A 81 10.51 15.58 16.99
C ARG A 81 9.52 14.48 16.63
N ALA A 82 9.70 13.27 17.16
CA ALA A 82 8.83 12.13 16.90
C ALA A 82 7.38 12.40 17.34
N HIS A 83 7.19 12.98 18.53
CA HIS A 83 5.85 13.36 19.03
C HIS A 83 5.15 14.38 18.12
N PHE A 84 5.89 15.41 17.68
CA PHE A 84 5.37 16.41 16.75
C PHE A 84 5.02 15.79 15.39
N THR A 85 5.94 15.02 14.82
CA THR A 85 5.78 14.29 13.55
C THR A 85 4.53 13.41 13.60
N LYS A 86 4.35 12.63 14.68
CA LYS A 86 3.16 11.78 14.88
C LYS A 86 1.87 12.61 14.88
N LYS A 87 1.83 13.73 15.59
CA LYS A 87 0.67 14.63 15.60
C LYS A 87 0.38 15.18 14.20
N LEU A 88 1.41 15.67 13.52
CA LEU A 88 1.31 16.28 12.19
C LEU A 88 0.82 15.28 11.13
N MET A 89 1.21 14.01 11.26
CA MET A 89 0.87 12.94 10.31
C MET A 89 -0.39 12.14 10.69
N SER A 90 -1.11 12.58 11.73
CA SER A 90 -2.33 11.90 12.17
C SER A 90 -3.39 11.86 11.08
N ASN A 91 -3.59 12.97 10.34
CA ASN A 91 -4.44 13.05 9.16
C ASN A 91 -4.19 14.35 8.37
N VAL A 92 -4.74 14.44 7.16
CA VAL A 92 -4.57 15.60 6.26
C VAL A 92 -5.18 16.87 6.88
N THR A 93 -6.27 16.75 7.61
CA THR A 93 -6.93 17.89 8.28
C THR A 93 -6.01 18.59 9.27
N VAL A 94 -5.37 17.81 10.16
CA VAL A 94 -4.42 18.30 11.16
C VAL A 94 -3.18 18.86 10.49
N PHE A 95 -2.68 18.18 9.45
CA PHE A 95 -1.57 18.65 8.63
C PHE A 95 -1.87 20.03 8.04
N MET A 96 -2.97 20.17 7.31
CA MET A 96 -3.38 21.41 6.65
C MET A 96 -3.62 22.53 7.65
N HIS A 97 -4.26 22.24 8.79
CA HIS A 97 -4.43 23.22 9.84
C HIS A 97 -3.09 23.72 10.42
N THR A 98 -2.15 22.81 10.66
CA THR A 98 -0.81 23.15 11.17
C THR A 98 -0.01 23.97 10.16
N MET A 99 -0.16 23.67 8.87
CA MET A 99 0.43 24.44 7.75
C MET A 99 -0.36 25.70 7.39
N ARG A 100 -1.34 26.11 8.21
CA ARG A 100 -2.19 27.30 8.00
C ARG A 100 -2.90 27.32 6.63
N TYR A 101 -3.21 26.14 6.10
CA TYR A 101 -3.89 25.96 4.82
C TYR A 101 -3.15 26.54 3.60
N GLU A 102 -1.84 26.81 3.73
CA GLU A 102 -0.97 27.29 2.63
C GLU A 102 -0.44 26.16 1.74
N SER A 103 -0.67 24.90 2.14
CA SER A 103 -0.22 23.72 1.41
C SER A 103 -1.21 23.34 0.31
N GLN A 104 -0.68 22.80 -0.78
CA GLN A 104 -1.48 22.26 -1.86
C GLN A 104 -2.05 20.89 -1.45
N ILE A 105 -3.27 20.59 -1.89
CA ILE A 105 -3.92 19.31 -1.58
C ILE A 105 -3.73 18.34 -2.75
N TYR A 106 -3.31 17.13 -2.40
CA TYR A 106 -3.06 16.03 -3.34
C TYR A 106 -3.99 14.85 -3.04
N VAL A 107 -4.71 14.39 -4.06
CA VAL A 107 -5.56 13.19 -4.00
C VAL A 107 -4.91 12.09 -4.80
N ARG A 108 -4.79 10.89 -4.22
CA ARG A 108 -4.21 9.75 -4.93
C ARG A 108 -5.23 9.11 -5.85
N SER A 109 -4.77 8.80 -7.05
CA SER A 109 -5.54 7.99 -8.00
C SER A 109 -4.80 6.71 -8.36
N ILE A 110 -5.55 5.63 -8.49
CA ILE A 110 -5.08 4.33 -8.93
C ILE A 110 -5.51 4.18 -10.40
N PRO A 111 -4.57 4.20 -11.35
CA PRO A 111 -4.92 4.04 -12.74
C PRO A 111 -5.53 2.65 -12.99
N ALA A 112 -6.46 2.59 -13.95
CA ALA A 112 -6.99 1.33 -14.42
C ALA A 112 -5.87 0.43 -14.98
N ALA A 113 -6.08 -0.88 -14.92
CA ALA A 113 -5.18 -1.81 -15.58
C ALA A 113 -5.10 -1.47 -17.08
N PRO A 114 -3.91 -1.46 -17.71
CA PRO A 114 -3.78 -1.09 -19.13
C PRO A 114 -4.61 -1.95 -20.09
N ALA A 115 -4.98 -3.17 -19.68
CA ALA A 115 -5.85 -4.07 -20.43
C ALA A 115 -7.34 -3.67 -20.40
N CYS A 116 -7.72 -2.72 -19.54
CA CYS A 116 -9.09 -2.27 -19.33
C CYS A 116 -9.24 -0.84 -19.87
N THR A 117 -9.44 -0.70 -21.18
CA THR A 117 -9.44 0.61 -21.88
C THR A 117 -10.65 1.51 -21.58
N ASN A 118 -11.68 0.99 -20.90
CA ASN A 118 -12.94 1.69 -20.64
C ASN A 118 -13.14 2.04 -19.15
N LEU A 119 -12.14 1.80 -18.29
CA LEU A 119 -12.25 2.07 -16.86
C LEU A 119 -11.55 3.38 -16.49
N GLU A 120 -12.20 4.18 -15.66
CA GLU A 120 -11.64 5.42 -15.12
C GLU A 120 -10.65 5.13 -13.97
N ASN A 121 -9.81 6.12 -13.65
CA ASN A 121 -8.93 6.03 -12.50
C ASN A 121 -9.77 5.96 -11.22
N ARG A 122 -9.39 5.05 -10.30
CA ARG A 122 -10.04 4.92 -8.99
C ARG A 122 -9.42 5.92 -8.01
N ILE A 123 -10.23 6.46 -7.10
CA ILE A 123 -9.78 7.36 -6.03
C ILE A 123 -10.26 6.78 -4.70
N PHE A 124 -9.50 7.01 -3.63
CA PHE A 124 -9.92 6.67 -2.28
C PHE A 124 -11.03 7.61 -1.79
N THR A 125 -12.23 7.07 -1.55
CA THR A 125 -13.37 7.84 -1.05
C THR A 125 -13.06 8.52 0.30
N GLU A 126 -12.25 7.88 1.13
CA GLU A 126 -11.83 8.41 2.43
C GLU A 126 -10.98 9.67 2.29
N GLU A 127 -10.06 9.72 1.31
CA GLU A 127 -9.26 10.92 1.03
C GLU A 127 -10.16 12.07 0.57
N VAL A 128 -11.13 11.76 -0.30
CA VAL A 128 -12.12 12.72 -0.79
C VAL A 128 -12.91 13.32 0.37
N LEU A 129 -13.50 12.47 1.22
CA LEU A 129 -14.33 12.92 2.33
C LEU A 129 -13.54 13.77 3.34
N GLU A 130 -12.26 13.48 3.53
CA GLU A 130 -11.39 14.30 4.38
C GLU A 130 -11.05 15.66 3.75
N ILE A 131 -10.89 15.72 2.42
CA ILE A 131 -10.45 16.92 1.71
C ILE A 131 -11.58 17.93 1.50
N ILE A 132 -12.82 17.48 1.29
CA ILE A 132 -13.99 18.36 1.10
C ILE A 132 -14.05 19.48 2.17
N PRO A 133 -14.06 19.20 3.49
CA PRO A 133 -14.15 20.25 4.51
C PRO A 133 -12.92 21.18 4.53
N ILE A 134 -11.74 20.70 4.10
CA ILE A 134 -10.52 21.51 4.03
C ILE A 134 -10.64 22.52 2.89
N VAL A 135 -11.02 22.06 1.70
CA VAL A 135 -11.18 22.91 0.51
C VAL A 135 -12.32 23.91 0.71
N LEU A 136 -13.40 23.47 1.32
CA LEU A 136 -14.52 24.34 1.69
C LEU A 136 -14.12 25.42 2.72
N ARG A 137 -13.20 25.13 3.65
CA ARG A 137 -12.63 26.15 4.55
C ARG A 137 -11.73 27.13 3.81
N GLN A 138 -10.96 26.65 2.85
CA GLN A 138 -10.19 27.53 1.95
C GLN A 138 -11.12 28.45 1.11
N GLN A 139 -12.41 28.09 0.97
CA GLN A 139 -13.42 28.81 0.18
C GLN A 139 -14.47 29.59 1.00
N GLY A 140 -14.70 29.24 2.27
CA GLY A 140 -15.57 29.96 3.21
C GLY A 140 -17.00 29.44 3.43
N THR A 141 -17.34 28.16 3.22
CA THR A 141 -18.75 27.65 3.31
C THR A 141 -18.90 26.20 3.89
N PRO A 142 -19.95 25.81 4.66
CA PRO A 142 -20.14 24.43 5.23
C PRO A 142 -21.37 23.60 4.71
N ILE A 143 -21.42 22.28 5.05
CA ILE A 143 -22.06 21.10 4.34
C ILE A 143 -23.30 20.45 5.02
N PRO A 144 -24.21 19.78 4.24
CA PRO A 144 -24.78 18.44 4.53
C PRO A 144 -24.64 17.41 3.37
N ASP A 145 -24.94 16.12 3.63
CA ASP A 145 -24.11 14.93 3.27
C ASP A 145 -24.48 14.06 2.02
N ASN A 146 -23.44 13.38 1.47
CA ASN A 146 -23.36 12.12 0.68
C ASN A 146 -23.63 12.05 -0.86
N HIS A 147 -22.58 12.06 -1.72
CA HIS A 147 -22.60 11.76 -3.19
C HIS A 147 -21.22 11.25 -3.73
N GLU A 148 -21.09 10.89 -5.03
CA GLU A 148 -19.84 10.43 -5.70
C GLU A 148 -18.80 11.56 -5.96
N PHE A 149 -17.48 11.29 -6.06
CA PHE A 149 -16.40 12.32 -6.05
C PHE A 149 -16.60 13.56 -6.92
N GLU A 150 -16.72 13.43 -8.25
CA GLU A 150 -16.88 14.61 -9.12
C GLU A 150 -18.23 15.30 -8.90
N GLN A 151 -19.28 14.51 -8.67
CA GLN A 151 -20.60 15.01 -8.32
C GLN A 151 -20.59 15.73 -6.97
N VAL A 152 -19.74 15.30 -6.03
CA VAL A 152 -19.48 15.92 -4.73
C VAL A 152 -18.78 17.25 -4.94
N LEU A 153 -17.71 17.28 -5.74
CA LEU A 153 -17.01 18.51 -6.04
C LEU A 153 -17.96 19.54 -6.68
N ASP A 154 -18.78 19.08 -7.63
CA ASP A 154 -19.78 19.93 -8.29
C ASP A 154 -20.88 20.36 -7.32
N LEU A 155 -21.51 19.44 -6.60
CA LEU A 155 -22.57 19.72 -5.64
C LEU A 155 -22.16 20.78 -4.61
N PHE A 156 -20.92 20.68 -4.11
CA PHE A 156 -20.39 21.59 -3.11
C PHE A 156 -19.77 22.87 -3.67
N GLY A 157 -19.82 23.08 -5.00
CA GLY A 157 -19.26 24.26 -5.64
C GLY A 157 -17.75 24.38 -5.42
N ILE A 158 -17.07 23.24 -5.27
CA ILE A 158 -15.63 23.19 -4.99
C ILE A 158 -14.87 23.78 -6.17
N ASN A 159 -14.03 24.78 -5.90
CA ASN A 159 -12.98 25.17 -6.84
C ASN A 159 -11.98 24.01 -7.02
N LYS A 160 -12.19 23.23 -8.08
CA LYS A 160 -11.37 22.06 -8.43
C LYS A 160 -9.91 22.40 -8.72
N GLN A 161 -9.58 23.67 -8.99
CA GLN A 161 -8.19 24.12 -9.17
C GLN A 161 -7.37 24.06 -7.88
N LEU A 162 -8.02 23.99 -6.71
CA LEU A 162 -7.36 23.80 -5.42
C LEU A 162 -7.00 22.35 -5.14
N ILE A 163 -7.40 21.41 -6.01
CA ILE A 163 -7.13 19.98 -5.87
C ILE A 163 -6.24 19.52 -7.02
N THR A 164 -5.16 18.82 -6.69
CA THR A 164 -4.33 18.12 -7.68
C THR A 164 -4.49 16.62 -7.48
N ILE A 165 -4.95 15.93 -8.52
CA ILE A 165 -5.01 14.48 -8.56
C ILE A 165 -3.67 13.96 -9.06
N VAL A 166 -3.08 13.03 -8.32
CA VAL A 166 -1.76 12.46 -8.60
C VAL A 166 -1.95 10.94 -8.71
N GLU A 167 -1.53 10.33 -9.81
CA GLU A 167 -1.43 8.86 -9.86
C GLU A 167 -0.45 8.39 -8.78
N ASP A 168 -0.82 7.37 -8.00
CA ASP A 168 -0.06 6.92 -6.84
C ASP A 168 1.32 6.37 -7.25
N PRO A 169 2.44 7.04 -6.91
CA PRO A 169 3.77 6.59 -7.30
C PRO A 169 4.22 5.31 -6.60
N GLY A 170 3.68 5.01 -5.41
CA GLY A 170 3.91 3.75 -4.72
C GLY A 170 3.27 2.58 -5.46
N HIS A 171 2.05 2.78 -5.99
CA HIS A 171 1.38 1.81 -6.87
C HIS A 171 2.16 1.57 -8.18
N ASP A 172 2.68 2.62 -8.82
CA ASP A 172 3.45 2.46 -10.07
C ASP A 172 4.81 1.79 -9.83
N SER A 173 5.46 2.12 -8.71
CA SER A 173 6.69 1.46 -8.28
C SER A 173 6.45 -0.03 -8.02
N GLY A 174 5.38 -0.39 -7.29
CA GLY A 174 4.97 -1.78 -7.08
C GLY A 174 4.63 -2.52 -8.38
N ARG A 175 4.00 -1.84 -9.34
CA ARG A 175 3.73 -2.40 -10.67
C ARG A 175 5.02 -2.71 -11.43
N THR A 176 6.03 -1.86 -11.31
CA THR A 176 7.34 -2.06 -11.95
C THR A 176 8.07 -3.23 -11.31
N GLU A 177 8.08 -3.31 -9.98
CA GLU A 177 8.67 -4.44 -9.25
C GLU A 177 8.03 -5.77 -9.67
N MET A 178 6.69 -5.83 -9.72
CA MET A 178 5.96 -7.01 -10.17
C MET A 178 6.35 -7.45 -11.59
N ARG A 179 6.58 -6.50 -12.52
CA ARG A 179 6.97 -6.80 -13.91
C ARG A 179 8.40 -7.34 -14.01
N GLU A 180 9.31 -6.80 -13.22
CA GLU A 180 10.74 -7.12 -13.30
C GLU A 180 11.11 -8.37 -12.49
N HIS A 181 10.46 -8.58 -11.35
CA HIS A 181 10.82 -9.60 -10.36
C HIS A 181 9.71 -10.64 -10.13
N GLY A 182 8.52 -10.43 -10.70
CA GLY A 182 7.34 -11.25 -10.43
C GLY A 182 6.62 -10.85 -9.15
N GLY A 183 5.59 -11.59 -8.74
CA GLY A 183 4.79 -11.29 -7.56
C GLY A 183 3.48 -10.58 -7.92
N TYR A 184 3.07 -9.63 -7.08
CA TYR A 184 1.75 -9.02 -7.11
C TYR A 184 1.81 -7.57 -6.67
N ASN A 185 0.97 -6.73 -7.30
CA ASN A 185 0.97 -5.30 -7.02
C ASN A 185 0.13 -4.96 -5.79
N LYS A 186 0.68 -4.14 -4.89
CA LYS A 186 0.07 -3.73 -3.61
C LYS A 186 -0.03 -2.22 -3.55
N ILE A 187 -1.00 -1.73 -2.78
CA ILE A 187 -1.21 -0.29 -2.54
C ILE A 187 -1.36 -0.09 -1.04
N LEU A 188 -1.00 1.09 -0.54
CA LEU A 188 -1.27 1.47 0.85
C LEU A 188 -2.51 2.36 0.90
N SER A 189 -3.55 1.96 1.61
CA SER A 189 -4.72 2.81 1.85
C SER A 189 -4.38 3.97 2.81
N PRO A 190 -5.26 4.99 2.91
CA PRO A 190 -5.04 6.12 3.82
C PRO A 190 -4.82 5.72 5.28
N ASP A 191 -5.40 4.62 5.75
CA ASP A 191 -5.21 4.08 7.10
C ASP A 191 -3.95 3.22 7.28
N CYS A 192 -3.02 3.26 6.32
CA CYS A 192 -1.81 2.46 6.31
C CYS A 192 -2.06 0.94 6.20
N THR A 193 -3.24 0.53 5.72
CA THR A 193 -3.55 -0.87 5.43
C THR A 193 -3.02 -1.22 4.03
N VAL A 194 -2.34 -2.36 3.92
CA VAL A 194 -1.97 -2.87 2.59
C VAL A 194 -3.22 -3.41 1.94
N ILE A 195 -3.51 -2.95 0.73
CA ILE A 195 -4.68 -3.36 -0.03
C ILE A 195 -4.29 -3.92 -1.38
N LEU A 196 -5.14 -4.81 -1.91
CA LEU A 196 -4.94 -5.44 -3.20
C LEU A 196 -6.19 -5.29 -4.07
N ASP A 197 -5.94 -5.14 -5.37
CA ASP A 197 -6.97 -5.36 -6.37
C ASP A 197 -7.42 -6.84 -6.35
N PRO A 198 -8.72 -7.16 -6.50
CA PRO A 198 -9.21 -8.55 -6.44
C PRO A 198 -8.50 -9.48 -7.42
N TYR A 199 -8.16 -9.01 -8.63
CA TYR A 199 -7.42 -9.81 -9.60
C TYR A 199 -5.98 -10.08 -9.16
N GLN A 200 -5.35 -9.12 -8.45
CA GLN A 200 -4.02 -9.31 -7.87
C GLN A 200 -4.06 -10.29 -6.69
N ALA A 201 -5.12 -10.27 -5.88
CA ALA A 201 -5.32 -11.24 -4.81
C ALA A 201 -5.53 -12.66 -5.35
N VAL A 202 -6.35 -12.82 -6.41
CA VAL A 202 -6.52 -14.08 -7.14
C VAL A 202 -5.18 -14.58 -7.69
N LEU A 203 -4.42 -13.70 -8.36
CA LEU A 203 -3.11 -14.04 -8.90
C LEU A 203 -2.15 -14.50 -7.80
N TYR A 204 -2.12 -13.80 -6.66
CA TYR A 204 -1.31 -14.16 -5.50
C TYR A 204 -1.66 -15.54 -4.96
N VAL A 205 -2.95 -15.81 -4.70
CA VAL A 205 -3.43 -17.12 -4.22
C VAL A 205 -3.00 -18.23 -5.19
N PHE A 206 -3.21 -18.00 -6.49
CA PHE A 206 -2.84 -18.95 -7.52
C PHE A 206 -1.34 -19.22 -7.53
N GLN A 207 -0.51 -18.17 -7.58
CA GLN A 207 0.95 -18.30 -7.62
C GLN A 207 1.55 -18.91 -6.34
N ALA A 208 0.93 -18.68 -5.19
CA ALA A 208 1.40 -19.21 -3.92
C ALA A 208 1.08 -20.71 -3.76
N LEU A 209 -0.08 -21.15 -4.23
CA LEU A 209 -0.63 -22.46 -3.88
C LEU A 209 -0.60 -23.49 -5.02
N VAL A 210 -0.58 -23.05 -6.28
CA VAL A 210 -0.73 -23.94 -7.44
C VAL A 210 0.60 -24.44 -8.00
N PRO A 211 1.64 -23.62 -8.17
CA PRO A 211 2.92 -24.05 -8.73
C PRO A 211 3.60 -25.16 -7.91
N GLY A 212 4.23 -26.12 -8.60
CA GLY A 212 4.99 -27.19 -7.98
C GLY A 212 4.16 -28.33 -7.37
N VAL A 213 2.83 -28.23 -7.36
CA VAL A 213 1.94 -29.28 -6.86
C VAL A 213 1.51 -30.21 -8.01
N ASN A 214 1.59 -31.53 -7.77
CA ASN A 214 1.10 -32.52 -8.73
C ASN A 214 -0.41 -32.74 -8.58
N TRP A 215 -1.19 -31.95 -9.31
CA TRP A 215 -2.66 -32.02 -9.30
C TRP A 215 -3.26 -33.26 -9.98
N LYS A 216 -2.44 -34.18 -10.51
CA LYS A 216 -2.92 -35.47 -11.06
C LYS A 216 -3.31 -36.47 -9.96
N THR A 217 -2.98 -36.18 -8.71
CA THR A 217 -3.29 -37.04 -7.56
C THR A 217 -4.06 -36.27 -6.51
N GLU A 218 -4.96 -36.94 -5.80
CA GLU A 218 -5.74 -36.33 -4.71
C GLU A 218 -5.03 -36.41 -3.34
N LYS A 219 -3.92 -37.15 -3.26
CA LYS A 219 -3.14 -37.38 -2.04
C LYS A 219 -1.81 -36.65 -2.07
N CYS A 220 -1.36 -36.16 -0.92
CA CYS A 220 0.02 -35.73 -0.74
C CYS A 220 0.83 -36.88 -0.10
N PRO A 221 2.17 -36.76 0.01
CA PRO A 221 3.00 -37.81 0.61
C PRO A 221 2.64 -38.16 2.07
N LEU A 222 1.98 -37.25 2.79
CA LEU A 222 1.70 -37.37 4.23
C LEU A 222 0.23 -37.67 4.56
N HIS A 223 -0.71 -37.31 3.68
CA HIS A 223 -2.14 -37.35 3.98
C HIS A 223 -2.95 -37.79 2.75
N GLU A 224 -3.88 -38.72 2.96
CA GLU A 224 -4.91 -39.04 1.98
C GLU A 224 -5.86 -37.83 1.78
N ASN A 225 -6.33 -37.62 0.55
CA ASN A 225 -7.27 -36.55 0.17
C ASN A 225 -6.82 -35.10 0.44
N CYS A 226 -5.59 -34.87 0.91
CA CYS A 226 -5.10 -33.52 1.21
C CYS A 226 -5.11 -32.58 0.01
N LEU A 227 -4.73 -33.06 -1.18
CA LEU A 227 -4.74 -32.22 -2.39
C LEU A 227 -6.17 -31.97 -2.90
N LYS A 228 -7.10 -32.91 -2.65
CA LYS A 228 -8.52 -32.72 -2.93
C LYS A 228 -9.11 -31.61 -2.07
N MET A 229 -8.84 -31.63 -0.76
CA MET A 229 -9.31 -30.58 0.17
C MET A 229 -8.69 -29.22 -0.15
N LEU A 230 -7.38 -29.18 -0.40
CA LEU A 230 -6.68 -27.97 -0.79
C LEU A 230 -7.26 -27.38 -2.08
N LYS A 231 -7.58 -28.22 -3.07
CA LYS A 231 -8.20 -27.79 -4.32
C LYS A 231 -9.57 -27.14 -4.08
N ILE A 232 -10.41 -27.71 -3.21
CA ILE A 232 -11.72 -27.14 -2.87
C ILE A 232 -11.54 -25.77 -2.22
N GLN A 233 -10.66 -25.65 -1.23
CA GLN A 233 -10.38 -24.40 -0.53
C GLN A 233 -9.84 -23.31 -1.46
N ILE A 234 -8.91 -23.66 -2.37
CA ILE A 234 -8.41 -22.72 -3.39
C ILE A 234 -9.58 -22.21 -4.24
N LEU A 235 -10.44 -23.10 -4.72
CA LEU A 235 -11.57 -22.71 -5.57
C LEU A 235 -12.60 -21.85 -4.83
N GLU A 236 -12.86 -22.13 -3.55
CA GLU A 236 -13.74 -21.32 -2.70
C GLU A 236 -13.19 -19.90 -2.52
N VAL A 237 -11.92 -19.77 -2.16
CA VAL A 237 -11.26 -18.47 -2.00
C VAL A 237 -11.24 -17.68 -3.31
N LEU A 238 -10.91 -18.34 -4.43
CA LEU A 238 -10.92 -17.70 -5.74
C LEU A 238 -12.33 -17.24 -6.13
N LYS A 239 -13.36 -18.04 -5.83
CA LYS A 239 -14.76 -17.69 -6.11
C LYS A 239 -15.20 -16.47 -5.31
N GLU A 240 -14.93 -16.46 -4.00
CA GLU A 240 -15.21 -15.31 -3.12
C GLU A 240 -14.56 -14.03 -3.66
N MET A 241 -13.29 -14.10 -4.06
CA MET A 241 -12.57 -12.95 -4.62
C MET A 241 -13.09 -12.49 -5.99
N THR A 242 -13.71 -13.37 -6.78
CA THR A 242 -14.34 -12.99 -8.06
C THR A 242 -15.77 -12.46 -7.91
N GLU A 243 -16.44 -12.72 -6.79
CA GLU A 243 -17.77 -12.19 -6.47
C GLU A 243 -17.71 -10.76 -5.89
N VAL A 244 -16.52 -10.32 -5.50
CA VAL A 244 -16.18 -8.95 -5.12
C VAL A 244 -16.36 -8.05 -6.36
N ARG A 245 -17.28 -7.08 -6.28
CA ARG A 245 -17.70 -6.24 -7.42
C ARG A 245 -16.50 -5.63 -8.16
N GLU A 246 -16.57 -5.58 -9.49
CA GLU A 246 -15.69 -4.70 -10.28
C GLU A 246 -15.71 -3.30 -9.63
N ASN A 247 -14.54 -2.80 -9.25
CA ASN A 247 -14.27 -1.55 -8.48
C ASN A 247 -14.14 -1.64 -6.96
N SER A 248 -14.21 -2.82 -6.35
CA SER A 248 -13.89 -2.98 -4.92
C SER A 248 -12.42 -3.36 -4.66
N ILE A 249 -11.90 -2.97 -3.51
CA ILE A 249 -10.51 -3.21 -3.09
C ILE A 249 -10.53 -4.11 -1.85
N LEU A 250 -9.61 -5.09 -1.77
CA LEU A 250 -9.49 -6.01 -0.64
C LEU A 250 -8.52 -5.46 0.42
N ASN A 251 -8.92 -5.53 1.70
CA ASN A 251 -8.11 -5.08 2.83
C ASN A 251 -7.18 -6.20 3.34
N GLY A 252 -5.93 -5.83 3.63
CA GLY A 252 -4.89 -6.69 4.20
C GLY A 252 -4.07 -7.44 3.15
N GLU A 253 -2.87 -7.89 3.54
CA GLU A 253 -2.25 -9.01 2.85
C GLU A 253 -3.13 -10.26 3.07
N PRO A 254 -3.35 -11.13 2.09
CA PRO A 254 -4.06 -12.38 2.31
C PRO A 254 -3.30 -13.21 3.35
N GLN A 255 -3.71 -13.11 4.62
CA GLN A 255 -3.18 -13.92 5.68
C GLN A 255 -3.80 -15.31 5.49
N PHE A 256 -3.05 -16.19 4.84
CA PHE A 256 -3.35 -17.61 4.90
C PHE A 256 -3.05 -18.11 6.32
N SER A 257 -3.99 -17.92 7.24
CA SER A 257 -4.13 -18.83 8.37
C SER A 257 -4.69 -20.14 7.83
N LEU A 258 -3.85 -20.91 7.13
CA LEU A 258 -4.02 -22.35 7.17
C LEU A 258 -3.77 -22.72 8.64
N ASN A 259 -4.83 -22.72 9.45
CA ASN A 259 -4.81 -23.40 10.74
C ASN A 259 -4.64 -24.90 10.44
N LEU A 260 -3.39 -25.31 10.23
CA LEU A 260 -2.96 -26.70 10.21
C LEU A 260 -3.33 -27.41 11.52
N THR A 261 -3.70 -26.66 12.57
CA THR A 261 -4.24 -27.18 13.83
C THR A 261 -5.66 -27.73 13.74
N ASP A 262 -6.42 -27.39 12.69
CA ASP A 262 -7.76 -27.97 12.48
C ASP A 262 -7.69 -29.31 11.72
N LEU A 263 -6.53 -29.63 11.16
CA LEU A 263 -6.13 -30.99 10.81
C LEU A 263 -5.47 -31.64 12.03
N LYS A 264 -6.25 -31.94 13.07
CA LYS A 264 -5.84 -32.95 14.06
C LYS A 264 -6.34 -34.32 13.57
N PRO A 265 -5.48 -35.21 13.06
CA PRO A 265 -5.80 -36.63 13.07
C PRO A 265 -5.88 -37.08 14.53
N LYS A 266 -6.95 -37.79 14.87
CA LYS A 266 -7.00 -38.53 16.13
C LYS A 266 -5.88 -39.58 16.10
N ASN A 267 -5.04 -39.52 17.14
CA ASN A 267 -3.92 -40.41 17.47
C ASN A 267 -2.57 -39.98 16.88
N GLU A 268 -1.62 -39.63 17.75
CA GLU A 268 -0.23 -39.28 17.42
C GLU A 268 0.66 -40.56 17.35
N PRO A 269 1.10 -41.01 16.17
CA PRO A 269 2.21 -41.95 16.04
C PRO A 269 3.58 -41.23 16.11
N GLU A 270 4.62 -41.91 16.59
CA GLU A 270 5.98 -41.36 16.79
C GLU A 270 6.61 -40.71 15.53
N GLU A 271 6.19 -41.12 14.32
CA GLU A 271 6.63 -40.52 13.07
C GLU A 271 6.22 -39.03 12.92
N GLN A 272 5.12 -38.60 13.54
CA GLN A 272 4.73 -37.18 13.53
C GLN A 272 5.65 -36.31 14.39
N LYS A 273 6.26 -36.87 15.46
CA LYS A 273 7.25 -36.16 16.28
C LYS A 273 8.55 -35.93 15.50
N GLU A 274 8.97 -36.93 14.72
CA GLU A 274 10.12 -36.83 13.81
C GLU A 274 9.87 -35.77 12.72
N LEU A 275 8.64 -35.71 12.16
CA LEU A 275 8.25 -34.73 11.15
C LEU A 275 8.19 -33.29 11.69
N ILE A 276 7.66 -33.08 12.90
CA ILE A 276 7.67 -31.76 13.55
C ILE A 276 9.11 -31.30 13.80
N LYS A 277 9.98 -32.20 14.27
CA LYS A 277 11.40 -31.92 14.48
C LYS A 277 12.12 -31.57 13.17
N ASN A 278 11.80 -32.27 12.08
CA ASN A 278 12.36 -31.98 10.75
C ASN A 278 11.85 -30.67 10.15
N ALA A 279 10.57 -30.33 10.35
CA ALA A 279 9.99 -29.07 9.91
C ALA A 279 10.59 -27.87 10.67
N GLN A 280 10.82 -28.01 11.98
CA GLN A 280 11.53 -27.00 12.79
C GLN A 280 12.96 -26.80 12.28
N LYS A 281 13.69 -27.89 11.99
CA LYS A 281 15.04 -27.81 11.42
C LYS A 281 15.07 -27.19 10.02
N MET A 282 14.06 -27.40 9.19
CA MET A 282 13.93 -26.76 7.88
C MET A 282 13.67 -25.25 8.01
N LYS A 283 12.84 -24.84 8.98
CA LYS A 283 12.60 -23.42 9.29
C LYS A 283 13.89 -22.71 9.73
N GLU A 284 14.64 -23.30 10.66
CA GLU A 284 15.93 -22.75 11.12
C GLU A 284 16.95 -22.64 9.96
N ASN A 285 16.96 -23.61 9.05
CA ASN A 285 17.82 -23.57 7.86
C ASN A 285 17.42 -22.44 6.88
N ALA A 286 16.13 -22.21 6.70
CA ALA A 286 15.63 -21.14 5.85
C ALA A 286 15.96 -19.76 6.44
N GLU A 287 15.78 -19.58 7.75
CA GLU A 287 16.12 -18.35 8.46
C GLU A 287 17.62 -18.04 8.37
N ARG A 288 18.48 -19.05 8.54
CA ARG A 288 19.94 -18.91 8.36
C ARG A 288 20.33 -18.50 6.94
N ARG A 289 19.73 -19.12 5.92
CA ARG A 289 19.98 -18.74 4.51
C ARG A 289 19.54 -17.31 4.23
N LEU A 290 18.42 -16.88 4.81
CA LEU A 290 17.93 -15.51 4.68
C LEU A 290 18.91 -14.51 5.33
N ALA A 291 19.47 -14.84 6.49
CA ALA A 291 20.50 -14.04 7.15
C ALA A 291 21.78 -13.93 6.30
N GLU A 292 22.25 -15.03 5.71
CA GLU A 292 23.42 -15.03 4.81
C GLU A 292 23.19 -14.18 3.55
N VAL A 293 21.98 -14.20 2.98
CA VAL A 293 21.62 -13.36 1.84
C VAL A 293 21.62 -11.88 2.22
N LYS A 294 21.09 -11.53 3.41
CA LYS A 294 21.12 -10.16 3.94
C LYS A 294 22.55 -9.66 4.13
N GLU A 295 23.43 -10.47 4.71
CA GLU A 295 24.86 -10.11 4.87
C GLU A 295 25.57 -9.95 3.53
N ARG A 296 25.29 -10.81 2.53
CA ARG A 296 25.84 -10.66 1.18
C ARG A 296 25.35 -9.39 0.48
N LYS A 297 24.08 -9.02 0.66
CA LYS A 297 23.53 -7.75 0.14
C LYS A 297 24.21 -6.55 0.82
N LYS A 298 24.41 -6.60 2.14
CA LYS A 298 25.13 -5.58 2.91
C LYS A 298 26.57 -5.39 2.43
N ALA A 299 27.33 -6.48 2.27
CA ALA A 299 28.70 -6.45 1.76
C ALA A 299 28.81 -5.93 0.31
N LYS A 300 27.81 -6.21 -0.55
CA LYS A 300 27.73 -5.64 -1.90
C LYS A 300 27.46 -4.13 -1.88
N LYS A 301 26.61 -3.66 -0.96
CA LYS A 301 26.30 -2.23 -0.77
C LYS A 301 27.53 -1.46 -0.27
N GLU A 302 28.29 -2.03 0.67
CA GLU A 302 29.54 -1.44 1.18
C GLU A 302 30.67 -1.41 0.12
N LYS A 303 30.77 -2.42 -0.74
CA LYS A 303 31.73 -2.41 -1.87
C LYS A 303 31.38 -1.39 -2.95
N LYS A 304 30.09 -1.10 -3.16
CA LYS A 304 29.64 -0.04 -4.08
C LYS A 304 29.89 1.36 -3.51
N LEU A 305 29.92 1.53 -2.19
CA LEU A 305 30.21 2.81 -1.53
C LEU A 305 31.71 3.16 -1.48
N LYS A 306 32.60 2.20 -1.76
CA LYS A 306 34.06 2.34 -1.72
C LYS A 306 34.71 2.46 -3.12
N LYS A 307 33.90 2.53 -4.18
CA LYS A 307 34.32 2.81 -5.56
C LYS A 307 33.76 4.16 -5.97
#